data_AF-A0A1M5LJ45-F1
#
_entry.id   AF-A0A1M5LJ45-F1
#
_cell.length_a   1.000
_cell.length_b   1.000
_cell.length_c   1.000
_cell.angle_alpha   90.00
_cell.angle_beta   90.00
_cell.angle_gamma   90.00
#
_symmetry.space_group_name_H-M   'P 1'
#
loop_
_entity.id
_entity.type
_entity.pdbx_description
1 polymer ?
#
loop_
_entity_poly.entity_id
_entity_poly.type
_entity_poly.pdbx_seq_one_letter_code
_entity_poly.pdbx_strand_id
1 'polypeptide(L)'
;MAWKNVFSYMRGMAGKHGMDGKARREDEGLPMGARIGSVVQMQKGSVIRAQTNGSLIAMPADGDNRVLAVSQIKLNLDGALFRFYLATGDQNADEKFLQVYAEPDGDIAEIMYCTQLARVVPETAEDQDAYTGVGGAGLGDRSYTLWREQLADTLSEAELSAVFGDSDRIDYMRDAGNTDADFVPPFFGKETRIDDAGGMQGLKQEMYYMPYVRELAGGGREYLIITTEIIDSVNGDTSKRGIHVDFVIGIPMEQERIVLQ
;
A
#
# COMPACT_ATOMS: atom_id res chain seq x y z
N MET A 1 4.35 -33.22 35.93
CA MET A 1 3.79 -33.30 34.57
C MET A 1 4.05 -31.99 33.84
N ALA A 2 4.80 -31.89 32.75
CA ALA A 2 5.86 -32.73 32.22
C ALA A 2 6.67 -31.86 31.24
N TRP A 3 7.90 -31.51 31.63
CA TRP A 3 8.96 -31.02 30.74
C TRP A 3 9.16 -31.88 29.47
N LYS A 4 8.62 -33.11 29.44
CA LYS A 4 8.58 -33.98 28.26
C LYS A 4 7.79 -33.39 27.07
N ASN A 5 6.82 -32.49 27.31
CA ASN A 5 6.01 -31.91 26.24
C ASN A 5 6.73 -30.82 25.41
N VAL A 6 7.68 -30.10 26.01
CA VAL A 6 8.47 -29.08 25.30
C VAL A 6 9.49 -29.75 24.38
N PHE A 7 10.13 -30.84 24.83
CA PHE A 7 11.07 -31.61 24.01
C PHE A 7 10.39 -32.41 22.90
N SER A 8 9.15 -32.88 23.08
CA SER A 8 8.39 -33.50 21.97
C SER A 8 7.93 -32.47 20.93
N TYR A 9 7.65 -31.23 21.34
CA TYR A 9 7.33 -30.15 20.40
C TYR A 9 8.56 -29.70 19.60
N MET A 10 9.72 -29.54 20.25
CA MET A 10 10.98 -29.25 19.57
C MET A 10 11.46 -30.40 18.68
N ARG A 11 11.27 -31.67 19.09
CA ARG A 11 11.62 -32.83 18.26
C ARG A 11 10.61 -33.07 17.13
N GLY A 12 9.35 -32.67 17.30
CA GLY A 12 8.33 -32.65 16.26
C GLY A 12 8.58 -31.59 15.18
N MET A 13 9.14 -30.43 15.55
CA MET A 13 9.68 -29.46 14.59
C MET A 13 10.96 -29.96 13.92
N ALA A 14 11.90 -30.53 14.68
CA ALA A 14 13.13 -31.09 14.12
C ALA A 14 12.88 -32.29 13.16
N GLY A 15 11.82 -33.07 13.38
CA GLY A 15 11.43 -34.19 12.51
C GLY A 15 10.75 -33.79 11.20
N LYS A 16 10.29 -32.53 11.07
CA LYS A 16 9.87 -31.93 9.79
C LYS A 16 11.00 -31.14 9.09
N HIS A 17 12.18 -31.05 9.71
CA HIS A 17 13.34 -30.26 9.25
C HIS A 17 14.43 -31.11 8.56
N GLY A 18 14.06 -32.20 7.90
CA GLY A 18 15.03 -33.03 7.19
C GLY A 18 14.45 -33.66 5.95
N MET A 19 14.48 -32.92 4.83
CA MET A 19 14.65 -33.39 3.44
C MET A 19 14.35 -32.24 2.47
N ASP A 20 15.21 -31.23 2.48
CA ASP A 20 15.60 -30.39 1.33
C ASP A 20 16.30 -29.14 1.89
N GLY A 21 17.63 -29.08 1.75
CA GLY A 21 18.49 -28.04 2.31
C GLY A 21 18.34 -26.66 1.69
N LYS A 22 17.14 -26.27 1.27
CA LYS A 22 16.84 -24.89 0.89
C LYS A 22 16.46 -24.12 2.16
N ALA A 23 17.12 -22.98 2.38
CA ALA A 23 16.70 -22.04 3.41
C ALA A 23 15.20 -21.72 3.21
N ARG A 24 14.40 -21.87 4.26
CA ARG A 24 12.98 -21.58 4.23
C ARG A 24 12.80 -20.10 3.89
N ARG A 25 12.07 -19.84 2.82
CA ARG A 25 11.70 -18.50 2.38
C ARG A 25 10.33 -18.17 2.92
N GLU A 26 10.18 -16.97 3.47
CA GLU A 26 8.91 -16.45 4.00
C GLU A 26 8.13 -15.64 2.93
N ASP A 27 8.74 -15.42 1.76
CA ASP A 27 8.12 -14.76 0.59
C ASP A 27 7.61 -15.76 -0.48
N GLU A 28 7.32 -17.01 -0.08
CA GLU A 28 6.73 -18.04 -0.95
C GLU A 28 5.19 -17.99 -0.95
N GLY A 29 4.58 -18.40 -2.07
CA GLY A 29 3.11 -18.52 -2.17
C GLY A 29 2.37 -17.19 -2.36
N LEU A 30 3.08 -16.12 -2.72
CA LEU A 30 2.48 -14.83 -3.03
C LEU A 30 1.77 -14.86 -4.39
N PRO A 31 0.75 -14.00 -4.60
CA PRO A 31 0.07 -13.86 -5.88
C PRO A 31 1.06 -13.60 -7.03
N MET A 32 0.68 -14.04 -8.23
CA MET A 32 1.49 -13.89 -9.45
C MET A 32 2.87 -14.56 -9.39
N GLY A 33 3.14 -15.40 -8.38
CA GLY A 33 4.47 -15.97 -8.14
C GLY A 33 5.50 -14.92 -7.71
N ALA A 34 5.04 -13.79 -7.19
CA ALA A 34 5.92 -12.73 -6.69
C ALA A 34 6.83 -13.23 -5.56
N ARG A 35 8.00 -12.62 -5.44
CA ARG A 35 8.95 -12.84 -4.34
C ARG A 35 9.89 -11.64 -4.24
N ILE A 36 10.53 -11.46 -3.11
CA ILE A 36 11.60 -10.48 -2.96
C ILE A 36 12.73 -10.85 -3.94
N GLY A 37 13.17 -9.83 -4.68
CA GLY A 37 14.13 -9.94 -5.77
C GLY A 37 13.52 -10.19 -7.15
N SER A 38 12.21 -10.45 -7.24
CA SER A 38 11.54 -10.64 -8.53
C SER A 38 11.67 -9.43 -9.43
N VAL A 39 11.89 -9.68 -10.72
CA VAL A 39 11.93 -8.62 -11.73
C VAL A 39 10.50 -8.30 -12.15
N VAL A 40 10.14 -7.02 -12.10
CA VAL A 40 8.85 -6.48 -12.49
C VAL A 40 8.99 -5.84 -13.87
N GLN A 41 8.21 -6.32 -14.82
CA GLN A 41 8.03 -5.67 -16.12
C GLN A 41 6.59 -5.18 -16.21
N MET A 42 6.43 -3.88 -16.39
CA MET A 42 5.13 -3.24 -16.48
C MET A 42 5.02 -2.43 -17.76
N GLN A 43 3.96 -2.64 -18.52
CA GLN A 43 3.66 -1.79 -19.67
C GLN A 43 3.18 -0.42 -19.17
N LYS A 44 3.97 0.63 -19.40
CA LYS A 44 3.71 1.98 -18.89
C LYS A 44 2.53 2.71 -19.55
N GLY A 45 1.84 2.09 -20.51
CA GLY A 45 0.80 2.75 -21.33
C GLY A 45 -0.37 3.33 -20.51
N SER A 46 -0.81 2.64 -19.46
CA SER A 46 -1.86 3.13 -18.56
C SER A 46 -1.41 4.35 -17.76
N VAL A 47 -0.17 4.32 -17.24
CA VAL A 47 0.43 5.43 -16.49
C VAL A 47 0.64 6.66 -17.38
N ILE A 48 1.18 6.47 -18.60
CA ILE A 48 1.36 7.55 -19.57
C ILE A 48 0.04 8.22 -19.91
N ARG A 49 -1.01 7.41 -20.15
CA ARG A 49 -2.36 7.92 -20.40
C ARG A 49 -2.89 8.69 -19.20
N ALA A 50 -2.72 8.18 -17.98
CA ALA A 50 -3.15 8.86 -16.77
C ALA A 50 -2.47 10.24 -16.64
N GLN A 51 -1.14 10.31 -16.75
CA GLN A 51 -0.40 11.58 -16.67
C GLN A 51 -0.82 12.59 -17.74
N THR A 52 -1.02 12.13 -18.98
CA THR A 52 -1.49 13.00 -20.08
C THR A 52 -2.89 13.58 -19.81
N ASN A 53 -3.66 12.96 -18.91
CA ASN A 53 -5.00 13.40 -18.52
C ASN A 53 -5.04 14.02 -17.11
N GLY A 54 -3.91 14.52 -16.59
CA GLY A 54 -3.85 15.30 -15.34
C GLY A 54 -3.74 14.47 -14.06
N SER A 55 -3.26 13.23 -14.15
CA SER A 55 -2.98 12.38 -12.98
C SER A 55 -1.76 12.86 -12.19
N LEU A 56 -1.80 12.68 -10.88
CA LEU A 56 -0.70 12.88 -9.92
C LEU A 56 0.27 11.68 -9.87
N ILE A 57 -0.01 10.59 -10.59
CA ILE A 57 0.83 9.38 -10.56
C ILE A 57 2.25 9.71 -11.05
N ALA A 58 3.27 9.28 -10.30
CA ALA A 58 4.64 9.40 -10.76
C ALA A 58 4.99 8.28 -11.75
N MET A 59 5.83 8.56 -12.75
CA MET A 59 6.27 7.51 -13.68
C MET A 59 7.24 6.52 -13.01
N PRO A 60 7.15 5.22 -13.34
CA PRO A 60 8.16 4.26 -12.94
C PRO A 60 9.52 4.63 -13.53
N ALA A 61 10.50 4.82 -12.65
CA ALA A 61 11.90 5.04 -12.98
C ALA A 61 12.56 3.74 -13.48
N ASP A 62 13.72 3.84 -14.11
CA ASP A 62 14.43 2.67 -14.67
C ASP A 62 14.88 1.66 -13.60
N GLY A 63 15.01 2.11 -12.34
CA GLY A 63 15.31 1.27 -11.17
C GLY A 63 14.09 0.60 -10.53
N ASP A 64 12.86 0.99 -10.90
CA ASP A 64 11.61 0.50 -10.31
C ASP A 64 11.18 -0.83 -10.96
N ASN A 65 12.12 -1.76 -11.10
CA ASN A 65 11.93 -3.02 -11.84
C ASN A 65 12.18 -4.26 -10.99
N ARG A 66 12.28 -4.10 -9.67
CA ARG A 66 12.50 -5.20 -8.74
C ARG A 66 11.64 -5.07 -7.50
N VAL A 67 11.08 -6.18 -7.05
CA VAL A 67 10.42 -6.28 -5.75
C VAL A 67 11.48 -6.26 -4.65
N LEU A 68 11.47 -5.22 -3.82
CA LEU A 68 12.40 -5.01 -2.71
C LEU A 68 11.83 -5.51 -1.37
N ALA A 69 10.53 -5.35 -1.18
CA ALA A 69 9.81 -5.84 -0.01
C ALA A 69 8.41 -6.31 -0.43
N VAL A 70 7.82 -7.17 0.38
CA VAL A 70 6.45 -7.64 0.18
C VAL A 70 5.67 -7.49 1.47
N SER A 71 4.43 -7.06 1.33
CA SER A 71 3.51 -6.92 2.45
C SER A 71 2.26 -7.74 2.21
N GLN A 72 1.76 -8.33 3.30
CA GLN A 72 0.41 -8.85 3.39
C GLN A 72 -0.37 -7.99 4.38
N ILE A 73 -1.49 -7.46 3.91
CA ILE A 73 -2.40 -6.61 4.68
C ILE A 73 -3.70 -7.39 4.88
N LYS A 74 -4.07 -7.58 6.14
CA LYS A 74 -5.33 -8.21 6.55
C LYS A 74 -6.26 -7.13 7.08
N LEU A 75 -7.10 -6.63 6.18
CA LEU A 75 -8.17 -5.69 6.51
C LEU A 75 -9.40 -6.44 7.01
N ASN A 76 -10.35 -5.71 7.59
CA ASN A 76 -11.71 -6.16 7.89
C ASN A 76 -12.59 -6.29 6.62
N LEU A 77 -12.01 -6.85 5.57
CA LEU A 77 -12.60 -7.15 4.27
C LEU A 77 -12.35 -8.62 3.96
N ASP A 78 -13.25 -9.22 3.18
CA ASP A 78 -12.98 -10.54 2.61
C ASP A 78 -11.83 -10.45 1.60
N GLY A 79 -11.04 -11.51 1.47
CA GLY A 79 -9.87 -11.57 0.59
C GLY A 79 -8.56 -11.13 1.27
N ALA A 80 -7.56 -10.80 0.46
CA ALA A 80 -6.24 -10.39 0.93
C ALA A 80 -5.65 -9.29 0.04
N LEU A 81 -5.09 -8.27 0.68
CA LEU A 81 -4.39 -7.19 0.01
C LEU A 81 -2.89 -7.38 0.16
N PHE A 82 -2.16 -7.25 -0.95
CA PHE A 82 -0.71 -7.37 -0.98
C PHE A 82 -0.11 -6.09 -1.54
N ARG A 83 1.06 -5.69 -1.04
CA ARG A 83 1.89 -4.64 -1.66
C ARG A 83 3.24 -5.23 -2.04
N PHE A 84 3.62 -5.13 -3.31
CA PHE A 84 4.95 -5.48 -3.81
C PHE A 84 5.74 -4.19 -4.01
N TYR A 85 6.59 -3.86 -3.05
CA TYR A 85 7.33 -2.61 -3.03
C TYR A 85 8.47 -2.62 -4.06
N LEU A 86 8.47 -1.61 -4.92
CA LEU A 86 9.55 -1.28 -5.85
C LEU A 86 10.48 -0.21 -5.27
N ALA A 87 9.95 0.60 -4.35
CA ALA A 87 10.68 1.51 -3.47
C ALA A 87 9.99 1.51 -2.08
N THR A 88 10.75 1.31 -1.00
CA THR A 88 10.18 1.08 0.36
C THR A 88 10.01 2.34 1.21
N GLY A 89 10.40 3.53 0.72
CA GLY A 89 10.29 4.76 1.51
C GLY A 89 11.52 5.08 2.37
N ASP A 90 12.34 4.08 2.72
CA ASP A 90 13.33 4.19 3.81
C ASP A 90 14.59 5.02 3.47
N GLN A 91 14.82 5.35 2.19
CA GLN A 91 16.05 6.01 1.70
C GLN A 91 15.82 7.43 1.15
N ASN A 92 14.90 8.19 1.74
CA ASN A 92 14.47 9.52 1.25
C ASN A 92 13.87 9.48 -0.17
N ALA A 93 13.34 8.32 -0.57
CA ALA A 93 12.63 8.14 -1.83
C ALA A 93 11.17 7.82 -1.49
N ASP A 94 10.23 8.36 -2.27
CA ASP A 94 8.82 8.06 -2.08
C ASP A 94 8.52 6.57 -2.32
N GLU A 95 7.55 6.04 -1.57
CA GLU A 95 7.12 4.66 -1.76
C GLU A 95 6.53 4.44 -3.15
N LYS A 96 6.86 3.30 -3.74
CA LYS A 96 6.26 2.83 -4.98
C LYS A 96 5.99 1.35 -4.86
N PHE A 97 4.79 0.92 -5.21
CA PHE A 97 4.42 -0.48 -5.09
C PHE A 97 3.35 -0.88 -6.10
N LEU A 98 3.29 -2.18 -6.39
CA LEU A 98 2.10 -2.79 -6.96
C LEU A 98 1.19 -3.24 -5.82
N GLN A 99 -0.02 -2.70 -5.75
CA GLN A 99 -1.05 -3.18 -4.84
C GLN A 99 -1.87 -4.25 -5.57
N VAL A 100 -1.99 -5.44 -4.97
CA VAL A 100 -2.72 -6.57 -5.53
C VAL A 100 -3.80 -7.00 -4.56
N TYR A 101 -5.06 -6.95 -4.98
CA TYR A 101 -6.17 -7.50 -4.23
C TYR A 101 -6.53 -8.88 -4.79
N ALA A 102 -6.51 -9.88 -3.91
CA ALA A 102 -6.92 -11.24 -4.21
C ALA A 102 -8.21 -11.60 -3.46
N GLU A 103 -9.14 -12.22 -4.16
CA GLU A 103 -10.39 -12.73 -3.59
C GLU A 103 -10.13 -13.91 -2.63
N PRO A 104 -11.12 -14.31 -1.81
CA PRO A 104 -10.96 -15.42 -0.86
C PRO A 104 -10.52 -16.75 -1.46
N ASP A 105 -10.79 -17.00 -2.74
CA ASP A 105 -10.35 -18.20 -3.48
C ASP A 105 -8.91 -18.10 -4.03
N GLY A 106 -8.31 -16.91 -3.94
CA GLY A 106 -6.95 -16.63 -4.39
C GLY A 106 -6.86 -16.03 -5.79
N ASP A 107 -7.99 -15.83 -6.49
CA ASP A 107 -8.00 -15.17 -7.79
C ASP A 107 -7.71 -13.67 -7.64
N ILE A 108 -6.97 -13.11 -8.60
CA ILE A 108 -6.60 -11.70 -8.57
C ILE A 108 -7.76 -10.89 -9.15
N ALA A 109 -8.39 -10.06 -8.32
CA ALA A 109 -9.49 -9.20 -8.74
C ALA A 109 -8.99 -7.83 -9.22
N GLU A 110 -7.92 -7.29 -8.62
CA GLU A 110 -7.42 -5.97 -8.98
C GLU A 110 -5.92 -5.84 -8.76
N ILE A 111 -5.28 -5.07 -9.66
CA ILE A 111 -3.90 -4.61 -9.51
C ILE A 111 -3.85 -3.11 -9.74
N MET A 112 -3.18 -2.37 -8.85
CA MET A 112 -2.88 -0.95 -9.03
C MET A 112 -1.37 -0.70 -8.97
N TYR A 113 -0.89 0.19 -9.82
CA TYR A 113 0.41 0.82 -9.63
C TYR A 113 0.26 2.05 -8.76
N CYS A 114 1.01 2.09 -7.66
CA CYS A 114 0.88 3.08 -6.62
C CYS A 114 2.18 3.85 -6.40
N THR A 115 2.07 5.17 -6.23
CA THR A 115 3.18 6.04 -5.85
C THR A 115 2.76 6.96 -4.71
N GLN A 116 3.58 7.06 -3.67
CA GLN A 116 3.35 8.00 -2.58
C GLN A 116 3.44 9.43 -3.11
N LEU A 117 2.47 10.24 -2.71
CA LEU A 117 2.37 11.66 -3.01
C LEU A 117 2.91 12.50 -1.85
N ALA A 118 2.52 12.16 -0.62
CA ALA A 118 2.92 12.86 0.58
C ALA A 118 2.83 11.96 1.81
N ARG A 119 3.63 12.28 2.82
CA ARG A 119 3.56 11.69 4.17
C ARG A 119 3.37 12.80 5.19
N VAL A 120 2.40 12.63 6.07
CA VAL A 120 2.12 13.55 7.18
C VAL A 120 2.28 12.80 8.49
N VAL A 121 2.84 13.47 9.51
CA VAL A 121 2.88 12.96 10.88
C VAL A 121 1.84 13.72 11.69
N PRO A 122 0.75 13.07 12.14
CA PRO A 122 -0.25 13.72 12.98
C PRO A 122 0.38 14.24 14.28
N GLU A 123 0.20 15.53 14.58
CA GLU A 123 0.82 16.17 15.73
C GLU A 123 -0.08 16.14 16.98
N THR A 124 -1.40 16.11 16.77
CA THR A 124 -2.39 16.13 17.85
C THR A 124 -3.28 14.89 17.85
N ALA A 125 -3.94 14.61 18.98
CA ALA A 125 -4.92 13.54 19.07
C ALA A 125 -6.12 13.80 18.14
N GLU A 126 -6.50 15.06 17.94
CA GLU A 126 -7.57 15.44 17.01
C GLU A 126 -7.19 15.13 15.56
N ASP A 127 -5.94 15.38 15.16
CA ASP A 127 -5.44 14.98 13.84
C ASP A 127 -5.47 13.46 13.67
N GLN A 128 -5.05 12.72 14.69
CA GLN A 128 -5.08 11.25 14.67
C GLN A 128 -6.52 10.73 14.56
N ASP A 129 -7.46 11.31 15.30
CA ASP A 129 -8.87 10.94 15.22
C ASP A 129 -9.45 11.22 13.83
N ALA A 130 -9.09 12.36 13.22
CA ALA A 130 -9.49 12.70 11.86
C ALA A 130 -8.93 11.70 10.84
N TYR A 131 -7.67 11.28 10.99
CA TYR A 131 -7.04 10.31 10.07
C TYR A 131 -7.35 8.84 10.38
N THR A 132 -8.03 8.53 11.49
CA THR A 132 -8.50 7.17 11.81
C THR A 132 -10.01 7.01 11.67
N GLY A 133 -10.75 8.12 11.56
CA GLY A 133 -12.20 8.13 11.43
C GLY A 133 -12.95 7.75 12.72
N VAL A 134 -12.27 7.66 13.86
CA VAL A 134 -12.85 7.21 15.14
C VAL A 134 -13.99 8.12 15.61
N GLY A 135 -13.92 9.42 15.29
CA GLY A 135 -14.95 10.40 15.60
C GLY A 135 -16.19 10.38 14.68
N GLY A 136 -16.22 9.52 13.66
CA GLY A 136 -17.31 9.50 12.66
C GLY A 136 -17.22 10.63 11.63
N ALA A 137 -16.03 11.20 11.45
CA ALA A 137 -15.71 12.24 10.46
C ALA A 137 -14.22 12.13 10.06
N GLY A 138 -13.81 12.80 8.99
CA GLY A 138 -12.43 12.77 8.47
C GLY A 138 -12.20 11.62 7.50
N LEU A 139 -11.26 10.73 7.80
CA LEU A 139 -10.99 9.54 7.00
C LEU A 139 -12.25 8.66 6.97
N GLY A 140 -12.89 8.57 5.82
CA GLY A 140 -14.20 7.96 5.66
C GLY A 140 -15.32 8.92 5.27
N ASP A 141 -15.07 10.23 5.25
CA ASP A 141 -16.00 11.22 4.69
C ASP A 141 -16.28 10.96 3.20
N ARG A 142 -17.40 11.47 2.70
CA ARG A 142 -17.88 11.23 1.33
C ARG A 142 -16.90 11.68 0.25
N SER A 143 -16.15 12.74 0.51
CA SER A 143 -15.20 13.31 -0.42
C SER A 143 -13.93 13.73 0.30
N TYR A 144 -12.82 13.72 -0.43
CA TYR A 144 -11.55 14.28 0.03
C TYR A 144 -11.05 15.28 -1.01
N THR A 145 -10.71 16.49 -0.56
CA THR A 145 -10.20 17.56 -1.43
C THR A 145 -8.70 17.72 -1.22
N LEU A 146 -7.92 17.54 -2.28
CA LEU A 146 -6.51 17.95 -2.32
C LEU A 146 -6.41 19.38 -2.85
N TRP A 147 -5.76 20.24 -2.09
CA TRP A 147 -5.51 21.62 -2.47
C TRP A 147 -4.14 21.75 -3.13
N ARG A 148 -4.06 22.59 -4.17
CA ARG A 148 -2.82 22.83 -4.92
C ARG A 148 -1.67 23.28 -4.01
N GLU A 149 -1.97 24.14 -3.04
CA GLU A 149 -0.99 24.66 -2.08
C GLU A 149 -0.36 23.55 -1.23
N GLN A 150 -1.08 22.47 -0.92
CA GLN A 150 -0.54 21.34 -0.15
C GLN A 150 0.55 20.58 -0.91
N LEU A 151 0.59 20.71 -2.24
CA LEU A 151 1.56 20.04 -3.10
C LEU A 151 2.63 21.00 -3.65
N ALA A 152 2.56 22.29 -3.30
CA ALA A 152 3.43 23.32 -3.85
C ALA A 152 4.91 23.15 -3.46
N ASP A 153 5.18 22.52 -2.32
CA ASP A 153 6.54 22.22 -1.85
C ASP A 153 7.10 20.91 -2.44
N THR A 154 6.24 20.07 -3.03
CA THR A 154 6.60 18.73 -3.54
C THR A 154 6.69 18.70 -5.06
N LEU A 155 5.80 19.43 -5.74
CA LEU A 155 5.69 19.44 -7.21
C LEU A 155 6.16 20.77 -7.78
N SER A 156 6.73 20.74 -8.98
CA SER A 156 7.06 21.95 -9.72
C SER A 156 5.79 22.67 -10.19
N GLU A 157 5.89 23.98 -10.42
CA GLU A 157 4.77 24.79 -10.94
C GLU A 157 4.23 24.26 -12.29
N ALA A 158 5.10 23.67 -13.11
CA ALA A 158 4.69 23.03 -14.36
C ALA A 158 3.85 21.77 -14.12
N GLU A 159 4.20 20.94 -13.14
CA GLU A 159 3.44 19.75 -12.75
C GLU A 159 2.11 20.14 -12.11
N LEU A 160 2.12 21.12 -11.20
CA LEU A 160 0.89 21.66 -10.60
C LEU A 160 -0.05 22.22 -11.67
N SER A 161 0.47 22.99 -12.64
CA SER A 161 -0.34 23.50 -13.75
C SER A 161 -0.89 22.38 -14.63
N ALA A 162 -0.11 21.34 -14.91
CA ALA A 162 -0.57 20.20 -15.71
C ALA A 162 -1.69 19.40 -15.03
N VAL A 163 -1.65 19.29 -13.71
CA VAL A 163 -2.60 18.51 -12.91
C VAL A 163 -3.86 19.29 -12.54
N PHE A 164 -3.70 20.53 -12.08
CA PHE A 164 -4.80 21.35 -11.57
C PHE A 164 -5.40 22.28 -12.63
N GLY A 165 -4.68 22.56 -13.72
CA GLY A 165 -5.08 23.57 -14.70
C GLY A 165 -5.28 24.94 -14.03
N ASP A 166 -6.47 25.50 -14.22
CA ASP A 166 -6.90 26.77 -13.61
C ASP A 166 -7.53 26.59 -12.21
N SER A 167 -7.71 25.35 -11.75
CA SER A 167 -8.25 25.07 -10.42
C SER A 167 -7.18 25.17 -9.34
N ASP A 168 -7.61 25.42 -8.10
CA ASP A 168 -6.80 25.35 -6.89
C ASP A 168 -7.00 24.05 -6.11
N ARG A 169 -7.85 23.15 -6.60
CA ARG A 169 -8.20 21.91 -5.90
C ARG A 169 -8.53 20.74 -6.83
N ILE A 170 -8.48 19.55 -6.26
CA ILE A 170 -8.95 18.31 -6.84
C ILE A 170 -9.84 17.62 -5.81
N ASP A 171 -11.05 17.27 -6.23
CA ASP A 171 -12.00 16.53 -5.42
C ASP A 171 -11.98 15.05 -5.79
N TYR A 172 -11.85 14.19 -4.78
CA TYR A 172 -12.02 12.74 -4.88
C TYR A 172 -13.27 12.32 -4.11
N MET A 173 -13.94 11.27 -4.58
CA MET A 173 -15.11 10.69 -3.94
C MET A 173 -14.73 9.35 -3.29
N ARG A 174 -15.26 9.05 -2.11
CA ARG A 174 -15.00 7.78 -1.43
C ARG A 174 -15.46 6.60 -2.30
N ASP A 175 -14.58 5.63 -2.55
CA ASP A 175 -14.86 4.41 -3.31
C ASP A 175 -15.04 3.19 -2.39
N ALA A 176 -15.84 3.37 -1.34
CA ALA A 176 -16.08 2.33 -0.34
C ALA A 176 -17.44 2.50 0.33
N GLY A 177 -18.09 1.36 0.59
CA GLY A 177 -19.36 1.28 1.31
C GLY A 177 -20.52 1.94 0.56
N ASN A 178 -21.45 2.53 1.31
CA ASN A 178 -22.59 3.24 0.74
C ASN A 178 -22.17 4.63 0.22
N THR A 179 -22.40 4.91 -1.07
CA THR A 179 -22.06 6.18 -1.73
C THR A 179 -22.91 7.36 -1.25
N ASP A 180 -24.08 7.09 -0.67
CA ASP A 180 -25.00 8.13 -0.18
C ASP A 180 -24.80 8.45 1.30
N ALA A 181 -24.00 7.66 2.02
CA ALA A 181 -23.66 7.96 3.40
C ALA A 181 -22.66 9.12 3.46
N ASP A 182 -22.88 10.07 4.37
CA ASP A 182 -21.93 11.17 4.59
C ASP A 182 -20.58 10.65 5.09
N PHE A 183 -20.63 9.59 5.91
CA PHE A 183 -19.46 8.93 6.47
C PHE A 183 -19.58 7.40 6.39
N VAL A 184 -18.46 6.73 6.10
CA VAL A 184 -18.29 5.28 6.22
C VAL A 184 -16.97 5.05 6.97
N PRO A 185 -16.94 4.24 8.05
CA PRO A 185 -15.71 3.93 8.74
C PRO A 185 -14.63 3.37 7.80
N PRO A 186 -13.36 3.78 7.94
CA PRO A 186 -12.27 3.21 7.17
C PRO A 186 -12.10 1.72 7.44
N PHE A 187 -11.53 1.03 6.46
CA PHE A 187 -11.09 -0.32 6.67
C PHE A 187 -9.96 -0.33 7.68
N PHE A 188 -9.98 -1.31 8.57
CA PHE A 188 -8.99 -1.44 9.64
C PHE A 188 -8.37 -2.83 9.60
N GLY A 189 -7.06 -2.89 9.82
CA GLY A 189 -6.35 -4.14 9.74
C GLY A 189 -4.93 -4.10 10.28
N LYS A 190 -4.23 -5.22 10.05
CA LYS A 190 -2.81 -5.33 10.32
C LYS A 190 -2.05 -5.60 9.04
N GLU A 191 -0.90 -4.96 8.93
CA GLU A 191 0.09 -5.19 7.89
C GLU A 191 1.30 -5.92 8.47
N THR A 192 1.81 -6.88 7.71
CA THR A 192 3.14 -7.47 7.93
C THR A 192 3.92 -7.34 6.63
N ARG A 193 4.95 -6.50 6.67
CA ARG A 193 5.92 -6.33 5.59
C ARG A 193 7.18 -7.12 5.94
N ILE A 194 7.71 -7.86 4.97
CA ILE A 194 9.02 -8.47 5.05
C ILE A 194 9.94 -7.84 4.00
N ASP A 195 11.15 -7.52 4.43
CA ASP A 195 12.16 -6.78 3.64
C ASP A 195 13.29 -7.71 3.16
N ASP A 196 13.30 -8.97 3.62
CA ASP A 196 14.18 -10.02 3.14
C ASP A 196 13.45 -11.36 3.00
N ALA A 197 13.95 -12.23 2.12
CA ALA A 197 13.34 -13.51 1.82
C ALA A 197 13.25 -14.47 3.03
N GLY A 198 14.08 -14.30 4.05
CA GLY A 198 14.02 -15.07 5.29
C GLY A 198 13.05 -14.51 6.33
N GLY A 199 12.44 -13.35 6.09
CA GLY A 199 11.49 -12.70 7.01
C GLY A 199 12.13 -12.21 8.31
N MET A 200 13.44 -11.97 8.32
CA MET A 200 14.17 -11.52 9.51
C MET A 200 14.11 -9.99 9.68
N GLN A 201 13.90 -9.27 8.59
CA GLN A 201 13.74 -7.83 8.48
C GLN A 201 12.35 -7.50 7.94
N GLY A 202 11.82 -6.36 8.37
CA GLY A 202 10.49 -5.91 8.00
C GLY A 202 9.83 -5.09 9.10
N LEU A 203 8.51 -4.92 8.98
CA LEU A 203 7.71 -4.22 9.97
C LEU A 203 6.35 -4.88 10.19
N LYS A 204 5.77 -4.57 11.34
CA LYS A 204 4.37 -4.86 11.67
C LYS A 204 3.71 -3.57 12.07
N GLN A 205 2.51 -3.35 11.57
CA GLN A 205 1.74 -2.16 11.87
C GLN A 205 0.24 -2.41 11.83
N GLU A 206 -0.50 -1.55 12.52
CA GLU A 206 -1.94 -1.39 12.34
C GLU A 206 -2.18 -0.34 11.26
N MET A 207 -3.24 -0.52 10.48
CA MET A 207 -3.55 0.36 9.36
C MET A 207 -5.03 0.70 9.35
N TYR A 208 -5.32 1.98 9.12
CA TYR A 208 -6.60 2.47 8.66
C TYR A 208 -6.48 2.83 7.18
N TYR A 209 -7.41 2.35 6.35
CA TYR A 209 -7.32 2.42 4.90
C TYR A 209 -8.64 2.93 4.33
N MET A 210 -8.58 3.97 3.50
CA MET A 210 -9.75 4.44 2.74
C MET A 210 -9.34 4.82 1.31
N PRO A 211 -9.94 4.20 0.29
CA PRO A 211 -9.76 4.62 -1.09
C PRO A 211 -10.77 5.72 -1.46
N TYR A 212 -10.27 6.75 -2.12
CA TYR A 212 -11.04 7.76 -2.81
C TYR A 212 -10.69 7.73 -4.30
N VAL A 213 -11.62 8.08 -5.17
CA VAL A 213 -11.48 8.00 -6.63
C VAL A 213 -11.94 9.28 -7.30
N ARG A 214 -11.27 9.63 -8.40
CA ARG A 214 -11.75 10.63 -9.35
C ARG A 214 -11.65 10.11 -10.77
N GLU A 215 -12.42 10.71 -11.66
CA GLU A 215 -12.32 10.47 -13.10
C GLU A 215 -11.36 11.50 -13.72
N LEU A 216 -10.40 11.01 -14.50
CA LEU A 216 -9.48 11.84 -15.29
C LEU A 216 -10.14 12.25 -16.60
N ALA A 217 -9.66 13.31 -17.24
CA ALA A 217 -10.25 13.86 -18.48
C ALA A 217 -10.41 12.84 -19.63
N GLY A 218 -9.59 11.78 -19.64
CA GLY A 218 -9.65 10.69 -20.61
C GLY A 218 -10.57 9.52 -20.24
N GLY A 219 -11.39 9.64 -19.20
CA GLY A 219 -12.30 8.60 -18.67
C GLY A 219 -11.61 7.52 -17.83
N GLY A 220 -10.31 7.64 -17.58
CA GLY A 220 -9.57 6.76 -16.67
C GLY A 220 -9.85 7.12 -15.21
N ARG A 221 -9.66 6.16 -14.30
CA ARG A 221 -9.77 6.41 -12.86
C ARG A 221 -8.40 6.65 -12.24
N GLU A 222 -8.36 7.58 -11.31
CA GLU A 222 -7.24 7.75 -10.39
C GLU A 222 -7.74 7.60 -8.97
N TYR A 223 -7.00 6.82 -8.19
CA TYR A 223 -7.27 6.59 -6.79
C TYR A 223 -6.34 7.45 -5.93
N LEU A 224 -6.93 8.11 -4.93
CA LEU A 224 -6.23 8.62 -3.76
C LEU A 224 -6.48 7.63 -2.62
N ILE A 225 -5.47 6.86 -2.27
CA ILE A 225 -5.48 5.93 -1.16
C ILE A 225 -4.87 6.66 0.03
N ILE A 226 -5.65 6.83 1.09
CA ILE A 226 -5.15 7.41 2.34
C ILE A 226 -5.00 6.29 3.35
N THR A 227 -3.79 6.12 3.87
CA THR A 227 -3.49 5.14 4.92
C THR A 227 -2.88 5.77 6.14
N THR A 228 -3.49 5.52 7.29
CA THR A 228 -2.92 5.85 8.60
C THR A 228 -2.28 4.61 9.17
N GLU A 229 -0.97 4.66 9.35
CA GLU A 229 -0.16 3.51 9.73
C GLU A 229 0.42 3.74 11.14
N ILE A 230 0.19 2.78 12.03
CA ILE A 230 0.66 2.79 13.42
C ILE A 230 1.65 1.65 13.60
N ILE A 231 2.94 1.99 13.68
CA ILE A 231 4.03 1.02 13.72
C ILE A 231 4.06 0.32 15.08
N ASP A 232 3.88 -1.01 15.05
CA ASP A 232 3.98 -1.88 16.22
C ASP A 232 5.44 -2.27 16.48
N SER A 233 6.17 -2.64 15.43
CA SER A 233 7.58 -3.05 15.53
C SER A 233 8.31 -2.99 14.19
N VAL A 234 9.62 -2.73 14.23
CA VAL A 234 10.52 -2.80 13.07
C VAL A 234 11.64 -3.80 13.37
N ASN A 235 11.84 -4.80 12.52
CA ASN A 235 12.80 -5.90 12.72
C ASN A 235 12.65 -6.59 14.09
N GLY A 236 11.41 -6.67 14.60
CA GLY A 236 11.10 -7.22 15.92
C GLY A 236 11.35 -6.28 17.10
N ASP A 237 11.88 -5.08 16.87
CA ASP A 237 12.08 -4.06 17.90
C ASP A 237 10.81 -3.23 18.10
N THR A 238 10.12 -3.44 19.23
CA THR A 238 8.89 -2.73 19.61
C THR A 238 9.15 -1.33 20.18
N SER A 239 10.40 -0.92 20.37
CA SER A 239 10.73 0.46 20.77
C SER A 239 10.63 1.44 19.60
N LYS A 240 10.68 0.93 18.37
CA LYS A 240 10.52 1.69 17.12
C LYS A 240 9.04 1.83 16.77
N ARG A 241 8.34 2.68 17.52
CA ARG A 241 6.93 3.02 17.28
C ARG A 241 6.83 4.38 16.60
N GLY A 242 5.80 4.53 15.78
CA GLY A 242 5.50 5.77 15.07
C GLY A 242 4.08 5.74 14.53
N ILE A 243 3.58 6.91 14.16
CA ILE A 243 2.34 7.06 13.41
C ILE A 243 2.61 8.00 12.25
N HIS A 244 2.14 7.64 11.07
CA HIS A 244 2.17 8.49 9.89
C HIS A 244 0.94 8.24 9.03
N VAL A 245 0.64 9.20 8.17
CA VAL A 245 -0.46 9.17 7.22
C VAL A 245 0.15 9.33 5.84
N ASP A 246 -0.10 8.34 4.98
CA ASP A 246 0.36 8.37 3.60
C ASP A 246 -0.79 8.65 2.65
N PHE A 247 -0.52 9.57 1.73
CA PHE A 247 -1.34 9.86 0.58
C PHE A 247 -0.69 9.18 -0.61
N VAL A 248 -1.38 8.20 -1.19
CA VAL A 248 -0.86 7.38 -2.28
C VAL A 248 -1.76 7.51 -3.49
N ILE A 249 -1.17 7.78 -4.64
CA ILE A 249 -1.88 7.82 -5.92
C ILE A 249 -1.81 6.44 -6.57
N GLY A 250 -2.95 5.89 -6.97
CA GLY A 250 -3.10 4.59 -7.60
C GLY A 250 -3.72 4.66 -8.99
N ILE A 251 -3.13 3.96 -9.95
CA ILE A 251 -3.72 3.74 -11.28
C ILE A 251 -3.97 2.25 -11.49
N PRO A 252 -5.21 1.83 -11.82
CA PRO A 252 -5.52 0.44 -12.14
C PRO A 252 -4.73 -0.08 -13.34
N MET A 253 -4.29 -1.33 -13.24
CA MET A 253 -3.48 -2.02 -14.24
C MET A 253 -4.14 -3.35 -14.62
N GLU A 254 -4.23 -3.61 -15.92
CA GLU A 254 -4.59 -4.93 -16.44
C GLU A 254 -3.49 -5.95 -16.06
N GLN A 255 -3.88 -7.12 -15.55
CA GLN A 255 -2.92 -8.13 -15.10
C GLN A 255 -1.97 -8.58 -16.21
N GLU A 256 -2.45 -8.66 -17.45
CA GLU A 256 -1.65 -9.05 -18.63
C GLU A 256 -0.54 -8.05 -18.98
N ARG A 257 -0.60 -6.84 -18.40
CA ARG A 257 0.41 -5.79 -18.58
C ARG A 257 1.53 -5.86 -17.55
N ILE A 258 1.45 -6.79 -16.61
CA ILE A 258 2.43 -6.97 -15.53
C ILE A 258 2.99 -8.38 -15.60
N VAL A 259 4.31 -8.47 -15.65
CA VAL A 259 5.05 -9.74 -15.60
C VAL A 259 6.00 -9.70 -14.41
N LEU A 260 5.94 -10.75 -13.58
CA LEU A 260 6.82 -10.97 -12.44
C LEU A 260 7.63 -12.26 -12.66
N GLN A 261 8.95 -12.20 -12.48
CA GLN A 261 9.90 -13.31 -12.70
C GLN A 261 10.88 -13.48 -11.54
#